data_AF-A0A7W0EMA4-F1
#
_entry.id   AF-A0A7W0EMA4-F1
#
_cell.length_a   1.000
_cell.length_b   1.000
_cell.length_c   1.000
_cell.angle_alpha   90.00
_cell.angle_beta   90.00
_cell.angle_gamma   90.00
#
_symmetry.space_group_name_H-M   'P 1'
#
loop_
_entity.id
_entity.type
_entity.pdbx_description
1 polymer ?
#
loop_
_entity_poly.entity_id
_entity_poly.type
_entity_poly.pdbx_seq_one_letter_code
_entity_poly.pdbx_strand_id
1 'polypeptide(L)'
;MKKLIALSTAGLLIIALLGIITALSINHLAQNFSERAIRALQGKTVNGITIEHLSVPRPVINPADRTLTWSNLDAQITIARDPKWLAGKSVRLHLDTFQVTKDSLLSNRFLLMANAISATIHDNTQTTDQSVADGLTSISNGNLTLPILLKLWPPNSITHQAKNLLHDLLGLIQTGSATVPISFSGISSFRINNETVNTKLLVQQRDTVHRLTMDKESLQVISWIMAEQLTAPEIELLSENPFKAPRLLQIRDDAQESASRAHQEHAVIPEDAYRHVLWSYLLTTTYGDQFAKEVTNAHEQGITDNTPAEHRMDYANNAVGRKYAAQNYSRDEIIDRLLKDPEVIRKADDHGVR
;
A
#
# COMPACT_ATOMS: atom_id res chain seq x y z
N MET A 1 -23.03 60.57 23.30
CA MET A 1 -21.95 59.91 22.53
C MET A 1 -21.02 59.04 23.38
N LYS A 2 -20.31 59.54 24.41
CA LYS A 2 -19.37 58.73 25.22
C LYS A 2 -19.97 57.48 25.87
N LYS A 3 -21.21 57.54 26.39
CA LYS A 3 -21.92 56.37 26.94
C LYS A 3 -22.29 55.32 25.88
N LEU A 4 -22.60 55.75 24.64
CA LEU A 4 -22.95 54.84 23.55
C LEU A 4 -21.72 54.06 23.05
N ILE A 5 -20.57 54.73 23.01
CA ILE A 5 -19.27 54.12 22.64
C ILE A 5 -18.79 53.15 23.73
N ALA A 6 -19.05 53.45 25.02
CA ALA A 6 -18.70 52.55 26.12
C ALA A 6 -19.57 51.27 26.16
N LEU A 7 -20.83 51.36 25.75
CA LEU A 7 -21.74 50.21 25.65
C LEU A 7 -21.41 49.30 24.47
N SER A 8 -20.97 49.85 23.34
CA SER A 8 -20.54 49.05 22.18
C SER A 8 -19.20 48.33 22.42
N THR A 9 -18.25 48.98 23.10
CA THR A 9 -16.97 48.33 23.46
C THR A 9 -17.14 47.25 24.51
N ALA A 10 -18.01 47.45 25.51
CA ALA A 10 -18.34 46.42 26.50
C ALA A 10 -19.03 45.20 25.87
N GLY A 11 -19.95 45.41 24.92
CA GLY A 11 -20.60 44.33 24.18
C GLY A 11 -19.63 43.50 23.33
N LEU A 12 -18.69 44.15 22.64
CA LEU A 12 -17.63 43.47 21.88
C LEU A 12 -16.70 42.63 22.77
N LEU A 13 -16.37 43.14 23.96
CA LEU A 13 -15.54 42.43 24.93
C LEU A 13 -16.21 41.17 25.49
N ILE A 14 -17.52 41.22 25.75
CA ILE A 14 -18.31 40.06 26.19
C ILE A 14 -18.40 39.00 25.09
N ILE A 15 -18.62 39.41 23.84
CA ILE A 15 -18.64 38.48 22.69
C ILE A 15 -17.26 37.83 22.50
N ALA A 16 -16.18 38.61 22.62
CA ALA A 16 -14.81 38.09 22.56
C ALA A 16 -14.52 37.10 23.70
N LEU A 17 -14.93 37.42 24.94
CA LEU A 17 -14.74 36.56 26.10
C LEU A 17 -15.55 35.25 25.99
N LEU A 18 -16.81 35.32 25.53
CA LEU A 18 -17.63 34.14 25.23
C LEU A 18 -17.02 33.29 24.10
N GLY A 19 -16.46 33.93 23.07
CA GLY A 19 -15.70 33.26 22.02
C GLY A 19 -14.47 32.52 22.57
N ILE A 20 -13.72 33.15 23.48
CA ILE A 20 -12.56 32.55 24.15
C ILE A 20 -12.97 31.38 25.05
N ILE A 21 -13.99 31.53 25.90
CA ILE A 21 -14.47 30.47 26.78
C ILE A 21 -15.00 29.27 25.97
N THR A 22 -15.71 29.54 24.88
CA THR A 22 -16.20 28.52 23.95
C THR A 22 -15.01 27.81 23.30
N ALA A 23 -14.02 28.54 22.79
CA ALA A 23 -12.82 27.96 22.19
C ALA A 23 -12.02 27.11 23.19
N LEU A 24 -11.83 27.59 24.44
CA LEU A 24 -11.15 26.85 25.50
C LEU A 24 -11.90 25.56 25.88
N SER A 25 -13.23 25.62 25.97
CA SER A 25 -14.07 24.45 26.28
C SER A 25 -14.02 23.41 25.16
N ILE A 26 -14.06 23.85 23.89
CA ILE A 26 -13.96 22.93 22.75
C ILE A 26 -12.55 22.33 22.67
N ASN A 27 -11.48 23.10 22.95
CA ASN A 27 -10.11 22.56 23.01
C ASN A 27 -10.00 21.47 24.08
N HIS A 28 -10.56 21.69 25.27
CA HIS A 28 -10.54 20.69 26.34
C HIS A 28 -11.34 19.44 25.96
N LEU A 29 -12.51 19.60 25.35
CA LEU A 29 -13.30 18.48 24.84
C LEU A 29 -12.58 17.70 23.74
N ALA A 30 -11.92 18.39 22.80
CA ALA A 30 -11.15 17.79 21.73
C ALA A 30 -9.95 17.00 22.30
N GLN A 31 -9.23 17.55 23.26
CA GLN A 31 -8.14 16.85 23.95
C GLN A 31 -8.65 15.59 24.67
N ASN A 32 -9.72 15.72 25.48
CA ASN A 32 -10.32 14.59 26.19
C ASN A 32 -10.80 13.49 25.22
N PHE A 33 -11.34 13.90 24.07
CA PHE A 33 -11.72 12.98 23.01
C PHE A 33 -10.50 12.27 22.43
N SER A 34 -9.43 12.98 22.07
CA SER A 34 -8.18 12.39 21.57
C SER A 34 -7.58 11.39 22.56
N GLU A 35 -7.49 11.74 23.84
CA GLU A 35 -6.97 10.84 24.88
C GLU A 35 -7.83 9.57 25.04
N ARG A 36 -9.17 9.71 24.96
CA ARG A 36 -10.08 8.56 24.98
C ARG A 36 -9.92 7.70 23.73
N ALA A 37 -9.76 8.31 22.55
CA ALA A 37 -9.54 7.61 21.30
C ALA A 37 -8.23 6.82 21.34
N ILE A 38 -7.12 7.43 21.80
CA ILE A 38 -5.84 6.75 21.97
C ILE A 38 -6.00 5.52 22.87
N ARG A 39 -6.57 5.68 24.08
CA ARG A 39 -6.81 4.56 25.00
C ARG A 39 -7.73 3.49 24.42
N ALA A 40 -8.66 3.87 23.54
CA ALA A 40 -9.59 2.95 22.92
C ALA A 40 -8.97 2.16 21.75
N LEU A 41 -7.92 2.67 21.12
CA LEU A 41 -7.30 2.12 19.91
C LEU A 41 -5.98 1.39 20.22
N GLN A 42 -5.15 1.93 21.11
CA GLN A 42 -3.83 1.40 21.39
C GLN A 42 -3.92 0.02 22.07
N GLY A 43 -3.11 -0.92 21.58
CA GLY A 43 -3.09 -2.32 22.02
C GLY A 43 -4.28 -3.16 21.56
N LYS A 44 -5.25 -2.59 20.82
CA LYS A 44 -6.38 -3.35 20.29
C LYS A 44 -6.12 -3.79 18.86
N THR A 45 -6.43 -5.04 18.59
CA THR A 45 -6.43 -5.60 17.23
C THR A 45 -7.81 -5.47 16.60
N VAL A 46 -7.90 -4.80 15.46
CA VAL A 46 -9.12 -4.68 14.66
C VAL A 46 -8.81 -5.17 13.25
N ASN A 47 -9.53 -6.19 12.77
CA ASN A 47 -9.31 -6.80 11.45
C ASN A 47 -7.85 -7.19 11.19
N GLY A 48 -7.17 -7.74 12.20
CA GLY A 48 -5.77 -8.15 12.09
C GLY A 48 -4.76 -7.01 12.15
N ILE A 49 -5.19 -5.78 12.42
CA ILE A 49 -4.31 -4.61 12.56
C ILE A 49 -4.28 -4.20 14.03
N THR A 50 -3.09 -4.16 14.62
CA THR A 50 -2.87 -3.73 16.00
C THR A 50 -2.14 -2.40 16.01
N ILE A 51 -2.63 -1.42 16.76
CA ILE A 51 -1.92 -0.16 16.97
C ILE A 51 -1.08 -0.31 18.24
N GLU A 52 0.21 -0.58 18.10
CA GLU A 52 1.13 -0.80 19.23
C GLU A 52 1.41 0.52 19.97
N HIS A 53 1.67 1.56 19.19
CA HIS A 53 1.97 2.89 19.68
C HIS A 53 1.14 3.91 18.91
N LEU A 54 0.57 4.89 19.63
CA LEU A 54 -0.14 6.00 19.02
C LEU A 54 0.12 7.26 19.85
N SER A 55 0.87 8.20 19.26
CA SER A 55 1.10 9.53 19.79
C SER A 55 0.23 10.52 19.03
N VAL A 56 -0.74 11.12 19.73
CA VAL A 56 -1.59 12.19 19.19
C VAL A 56 -1.36 13.44 20.02
N PRO A 57 -0.66 14.45 19.47
CA PRO A 57 -0.44 15.71 20.17
C PRO A 57 -1.74 16.46 20.44
N ARG A 58 -1.66 17.51 21.25
CA ARG A 58 -2.84 18.32 21.58
C ARG A 58 -3.41 18.97 20.30
N PRO A 59 -4.72 18.85 20.05
CA PRO A 59 -5.32 19.52 18.93
C PRO A 59 -5.32 21.05 19.10
N VAL A 60 -5.23 21.76 17.99
CA VAL A 60 -5.41 23.20 17.88
C VAL A 60 -6.69 23.47 17.09
N ILE A 61 -7.59 24.25 17.68
CA ILE A 61 -8.80 24.72 17.00
C ILE A 61 -8.54 26.09 16.41
N ASN A 62 -8.82 26.25 15.13
CA ASN A 62 -8.96 27.55 14.50
C ASN A 62 -10.47 27.85 14.30
N PRO A 63 -11.05 28.79 15.06
CA PRO A 63 -12.46 29.12 14.93
C PRO A 63 -12.82 29.82 13.62
N ALA A 64 -11.86 30.50 12.99
CA ALA A 64 -12.10 31.32 11.80
C ALA A 64 -12.41 30.45 10.56
N ASP A 65 -11.68 29.36 10.39
CA ASP A 65 -11.87 28.37 9.33
C ASP A 65 -12.71 27.17 9.79
N ARG A 66 -12.93 27.02 11.11
CA ARG A 66 -13.62 25.89 11.75
C ARG A 66 -12.85 24.58 11.53
N THR A 67 -11.53 24.68 11.64
CA THR A 67 -10.60 23.56 11.50
C THR A 67 -10.12 23.10 12.87
N LEU A 68 -10.12 21.79 13.07
CA LEU A 68 -9.45 21.12 14.18
C LEU A 68 -8.20 20.44 13.63
N THR A 69 -7.02 20.85 14.09
CA THR A 69 -5.73 20.39 13.59
C THR A 69 -4.98 19.61 14.67
N TRP A 70 -4.46 18.43 14.32
CA TRP A 70 -3.43 17.73 15.06
C TRP A 70 -2.14 17.80 14.24
N SER A 71 -1.02 17.99 14.92
CA SER A 71 0.30 18.05 14.27
C SER A 71 1.20 16.98 14.84
N ASN A 72 2.07 16.40 14.01
CA ASN A 72 3.04 15.36 14.39
C ASN A 72 2.37 14.13 15.01
N LEU A 73 1.41 13.54 14.30
CA LEU A 73 0.80 12.28 14.71
C LEU A 73 1.75 11.15 14.32
N ASP A 74 2.07 10.29 15.29
CA ASP A 74 2.89 9.11 15.08
C ASP A 74 2.12 7.86 15.50
N ALA A 75 2.17 6.82 14.66
CA ALA A 75 1.62 5.52 14.97
C ALA A 75 2.58 4.40 14.58
N GLN A 76 2.64 3.37 15.40
CA GLN A 76 3.27 2.09 15.06
C GLN A 76 2.18 1.03 15.02
N ILE A 77 2.10 0.35 13.88
CA ILE A 77 1.02 -0.58 13.55
C ILE A 77 1.63 -1.94 13.24
N THR A 78 1.11 -3.02 13.81
CA THR A 78 1.47 -4.40 13.44
C THR A 78 0.34 -5.04 12.67
N ILE A 79 0.67 -5.75 11.59
CA ILE A 79 -0.32 -6.46 10.75
C ILE A 79 -0.17 -7.97 11.00
N ALA A 80 -1.18 -8.57 11.60
CA ALA A 80 -1.08 -9.92 12.15
C ALA A 80 -1.25 -11.04 11.11
N ARG A 81 -2.14 -10.88 10.11
CA ARG A 81 -2.46 -11.99 9.18
C ARG A 81 -2.81 -11.56 7.76
N ASP A 82 -3.64 -10.53 7.60
CA ASP A 82 -4.14 -10.13 6.28
C ASP A 82 -3.85 -8.65 5.98
N PRO A 83 -3.38 -8.34 4.75
CA PRO A 83 -3.09 -9.28 3.68
C PRO A 83 -1.81 -10.09 3.96
N LYS A 84 -1.74 -11.35 3.50
CA LYS A 84 -0.61 -12.26 3.77
C LYS A 84 0.78 -11.65 3.52
N TRP A 85 0.91 -10.81 2.49
CA TRP A 85 2.17 -10.16 2.13
C TRP A 85 2.61 -9.06 3.12
N LEU A 86 1.71 -8.58 3.99
CA LEU A 86 2.00 -7.68 5.12
C LEU A 86 2.02 -8.40 6.47
N ALA A 87 1.64 -9.68 6.53
CA ALA A 87 1.58 -10.42 7.78
C ALA A 87 2.95 -10.45 8.47
N GLY A 88 2.97 -10.16 9.76
CA GLY A 88 4.19 -10.10 10.57
C GLY A 88 4.98 -8.80 10.44
N LYS A 89 4.61 -7.89 9.53
CA LYS A 89 5.30 -6.61 9.35
C LYS A 89 4.79 -5.55 10.33
N SER A 90 5.67 -4.63 10.72
CA SER A 90 5.29 -3.40 11.41
C SER A 90 5.36 -2.21 10.45
N VAL A 91 4.42 -1.28 10.58
CA VAL A 91 4.34 -0.05 9.81
C VAL A 91 4.44 1.11 10.77
N ARG A 92 5.45 1.96 10.57
CA ARG A 92 5.53 3.24 11.25
C ARG A 92 4.91 4.31 10.36
N LEU A 93 3.87 4.96 10.85
CA LEU A 93 3.12 5.99 10.17
C LEU A 93 3.36 7.33 10.88
N HIS A 94 3.72 8.35 10.12
CA HIS A 94 3.88 9.71 10.62
C HIS A 94 3.08 10.68 9.75
N LEU A 95 2.38 11.62 10.38
CA LEU A 95 1.63 12.69 9.72
C LEU A 95 2.05 14.03 10.32
N ASP A 96 2.58 14.94 9.50
CA ASP A 96 2.89 16.30 9.95
C ASP A 96 1.63 17.02 10.39
N THR A 97 0.54 16.89 9.62
CA THR A 97 -0.76 17.50 9.94
C THR A 97 -1.91 16.58 9.62
N PHE A 98 -2.87 16.52 10.53
CA PHE A 98 -4.20 15.95 10.34
C PHE A 98 -5.25 17.00 10.70
N GLN A 99 -6.20 17.24 9.82
CA GLN A 99 -7.18 18.31 9.93
C GLN A 99 -8.59 17.76 9.72
N VAL A 100 -9.52 18.26 10.53
CA VAL A 100 -10.96 18.10 10.32
C VAL A 100 -11.53 19.49 10.14
N THR A 101 -11.97 19.82 8.92
CA THR A 101 -12.55 21.12 8.59
C THR A 101 -14.03 20.97 8.33
N LYS A 102 -14.86 21.83 8.92
CA LYS A 102 -16.29 21.88 8.60
C LYS A 102 -16.51 22.63 7.28
N ASP A 103 -17.14 21.97 6.31
CA ASP A 103 -17.36 22.51 4.96
C ASP A 103 -18.22 23.79 5.01
N SER A 104 -19.38 23.74 5.68
CA SER A 104 -20.24 24.91 5.88
C SER A 104 -20.89 24.93 7.27
N LEU A 105 -21.40 26.09 7.71
CA LEU A 105 -22.00 26.22 9.05
C LEU A 105 -23.24 25.33 9.20
N LEU A 106 -23.99 25.19 8.12
CA LEU A 106 -25.27 24.46 8.09
C LEU A 106 -25.13 23.04 7.53
N SER A 107 -24.00 22.69 6.94
CA SER A 107 -23.79 21.34 6.43
C SER A 107 -23.29 20.42 7.55
N ASN A 108 -23.66 19.15 7.42
CA ASN A 108 -23.09 18.05 8.19
C ASN A 108 -21.87 17.45 7.47
N ARG A 109 -21.25 18.22 6.56
CA ARG A 109 -20.10 17.79 5.77
C ARG A 109 -18.82 18.28 6.44
N PHE A 110 -17.88 17.38 6.55
CA PHE A 110 -16.55 17.65 7.05
C PHE A 110 -15.53 17.15 6.03
N LEU A 111 -14.40 17.81 5.98
CA LEU A 111 -13.26 17.41 5.17
C LEU A 111 -12.18 16.92 6.12
N LEU A 112 -11.78 15.66 5.96
CA LEU A 112 -10.60 15.13 6.61
C LEU A 112 -9.42 15.36 5.66
N MET A 113 -8.36 15.96 6.17
CA MET A 113 -7.13 16.20 5.41
C MET A 113 -5.94 15.67 6.22
N ALA A 114 -5.08 14.89 5.59
CA ALA A 114 -3.79 14.52 6.17
C ALA A 114 -2.69 14.90 5.18
N ASN A 115 -1.72 15.71 5.61
CA ASN A 115 -0.63 16.17 4.76
C ASN A 115 0.71 15.66 5.27
N ALA A 116 1.66 15.52 4.34
CA ALA A 116 2.98 14.95 4.57
C ALA A 116 2.94 13.61 5.33
N ILE A 117 2.01 12.74 4.90
CA ILE A 117 1.97 11.35 5.35
C ILE A 117 3.27 10.68 4.92
N SER A 118 3.95 10.09 5.89
CA SER A 118 5.03 9.15 5.64
C SER A 118 4.74 7.82 6.32
N ALA A 119 5.08 6.72 5.64
CA ALA A 119 4.90 5.38 6.17
C ALA A 119 6.13 4.55 5.83
N THR A 120 6.64 3.78 6.79
CA THR A 120 7.79 2.89 6.59
C THR A 120 7.41 1.50 7.06
N ILE A 121 7.63 0.51 6.20
CA ILE A 121 7.35 -0.90 6.50
C ILE A 121 8.64 -1.56 6.98
N HIS A 122 8.60 -2.16 8.16
CA HIS A 122 9.69 -2.93 8.76
C HIS A 122 9.29 -4.40 8.86
N ASP A 123 10.19 -5.30 8.51
CA ASP A 123 9.99 -6.72 8.74
C ASP A 123 10.39 -7.07 10.19
N ASN A 124 9.44 -7.56 10.98
CA ASN A 124 9.74 -7.99 12.35
C ASN A 124 10.37 -9.40 12.38
N THR A 125 10.40 -10.10 11.24
CA THR A 125 10.79 -11.52 11.15
C THR A 125 12.23 -11.72 10.70
N GLN A 126 13.08 -10.69 10.69
CA GLN A 126 14.50 -10.84 10.38
C GLN A 126 15.20 -11.82 11.32
N THR A 127 15.15 -13.10 10.96
CA THR A 127 16.18 -14.09 11.22
C THR A 127 17.43 -13.69 10.44
N THR A 128 18.60 -13.98 10.99
CA THR A 128 19.95 -13.56 10.58
C THR A 128 20.39 -13.83 9.12
N ASP A 129 19.53 -14.33 8.24
CA ASP A 129 19.87 -14.58 6.84
C ASP A 129 19.67 -13.32 5.99
N GLN A 130 20.78 -12.60 5.76
CA GLN A 130 20.84 -11.24 5.21
C GLN A 130 20.70 -11.15 3.68
N SER A 131 20.37 -12.23 2.96
CA SER A 131 20.61 -12.28 1.50
C SER A 131 19.50 -11.67 0.62
N VAL A 132 18.38 -11.22 1.18
CA VAL A 132 17.41 -10.38 0.45
C VAL A 132 17.29 -9.09 1.22
N ALA A 133 18.20 -8.15 0.94
CA ALA A 133 18.21 -6.83 1.54
C ALA A 133 16.80 -6.25 1.53
N ASP A 134 16.22 -6.12 2.73
CA ASP A 134 14.87 -5.61 2.95
C ASP A 134 14.68 -4.33 2.14
N GLY A 135 13.95 -4.45 1.04
CA GLY A 135 13.55 -3.33 0.23
C GLY A 135 12.55 -2.53 1.04
N LEU A 136 13.08 -1.66 1.91
CA LEU A 136 12.34 -0.74 2.75
C LEU A 136 11.40 0.02 1.82
N THR A 137 10.14 -0.38 1.83
CA THR A 137 9.11 0.32 1.08
C THR A 137 8.63 1.43 2.00
N SER A 138 8.89 2.66 1.58
CA SER A 138 8.42 3.84 2.28
C SER A 138 7.51 4.66 1.40
N ILE A 139 6.49 5.25 2.01
CA ILE A 139 5.68 6.30 1.40
C ILE A 139 6.14 7.61 2.02
N SER A 140 6.29 8.65 1.20
CA SER A 140 6.63 10.00 1.64
C SER A 140 5.75 11.03 0.93
N ASN A 141 5.69 12.23 1.53
CA ASN A 141 4.95 13.37 0.97
C ASN A 141 3.50 13.05 0.61
N GLY A 142 2.87 12.16 1.38
CA GLY A 142 1.51 11.73 1.13
C GLY A 142 0.51 12.82 1.51
N ASN A 143 -0.48 13.05 0.66
CA ASN A 143 -1.57 13.98 0.92
C ASN A 143 -2.88 13.25 0.70
N LEU A 144 -3.72 13.19 1.73
CA LEU A 144 -5.02 12.54 1.73
C LEU A 144 -6.10 13.58 1.98
N THR A 145 -7.13 13.56 1.15
CA THR A 145 -8.35 14.35 1.34
C THR A 145 -9.56 13.44 1.24
N LEU A 146 -10.43 13.52 2.24
CA LEU A 146 -11.56 12.62 2.42
C LEU A 146 -12.79 13.40 2.91
N PRO A 147 -13.74 13.72 2.03
CA PRO A 147 -15.02 14.29 2.44
C PRO A 147 -15.85 13.25 3.19
N ILE A 148 -16.28 13.60 4.40
CA ILE A 148 -17.19 12.79 5.21
C ILE A 148 -18.49 13.55 5.44
N LEU A 149 -19.61 12.84 5.37
CA LEU A 149 -20.92 13.37 5.75
C LEU A 149 -21.26 12.76 7.11
N LEU A 150 -21.18 13.53 8.20
CA LEU A 150 -21.48 13.03 9.55
C LEU A 150 -22.98 13.21 9.87
N LYS A 151 -23.73 12.12 9.84
CA LYS A 151 -25.07 12.10 10.47
C LYS A 151 -24.88 12.08 11.98
N LEU A 152 -25.27 13.16 12.67
CA LEU A 152 -25.19 13.28 14.13
C LEU A 152 -26.34 12.58 14.87
N TRP A 153 -27.44 12.32 14.16
CA TRP A 153 -28.62 11.65 14.69
C TRP A 153 -29.06 10.50 13.77
N PRO A 154 -29.39 9.32 14.34
CA PRO A 154 -29.30 8.95 15.76
C PRO A 154 -27.85 8.76 16.24
N PRO A 155 -27.52 8.80 17.55
CA PRO A 155 -26.13 8.74 18.05
C PRO A 155 -25.30 7.53 17.52
N ASN A 156 -25.97 6.41 17.28
CA ASN A 156 -25.35 5.18 16.76
C ASN A 156 -24.91 5.31 15.28
N SER A 157 -25.31 6.35 14.55
CA SER A 157 -24.88 6.54 13.16
C SER A 157 -23.40 6.87 13.06
N ILE A 158 -22.83 7.58 14.03
CA ILE A 158 -21.41 8.00 13.99
C ILE A 158 -20.49 6.78 14.03
N THR A 159 -20.77 5.82 14.90
CA THR A 159 -19.97 4.58 15.01
C THR A 159 -20.06 3.74 13.74
N HIS A 160 -21.24 3.63 13.13
CA HIS A 160 -21.42 2.94 11.84
C HIS A 160 -20.68 3.64 10.70
N GLN A 161 -20.75 4.97 10.62
CA GLN A 161 -20.04 5.75 9.60
C GLN A 161 -18.51 5.63 9.76
N ALA A 162 -18.01 5.69 10.99
CA ALA A 162 -16.59 5.49 11.27
C ALA A 162 -16.13 4.08 10.89
N LYS A 163 -16.96 3.06 11.17
CA LYS A 163 -16.68 1.67 10.77
C LYS A 163 -16.64 1.50 9.26
N ASN A 164 -17.60 2.07 8.53
CA ASN A 164 -17.64 2.02 7.07
C ASN A 164 -16.43 2.74 6.47
N LEU A 165 -16.12 3.93 7.00
CA LEU A 165 -14.95 4.68 6.54
C LEU A 165 -13.64 3.91 6.77
N LEU A 166 -13.48 3.30 7.95
CA LEU A 166 -12.33 2.44 8.22
C LEU A 166 -12.29 1.26 7.24
N HIS A 167 -13.44 0.65 6.95
CA HIS A 167 -13.52 -0.43 5.97
C HIS A 167 -13.09 0.04 4.57
N ASP A 168 -13.53 1.20 4.09
CA ASP A 168 -13.10 1.75 2.79
C ASP A 168 -11.61 2.12 2.77
N LEU A 169 -11.07 2.70 3.84
CA LEU A 169 -9.63 2.99 3.96
C LEU A 169 -8.80 1.70 3.96
N LEU A 170 -9.27 0.66 4.65
CA LEU A 170 -8.65 -0.65 4.61
C LEU A 170 -8.77 -1.29 3.23
N GLY A 171 -9.91 -1.14 2.54
CA GLY A 171 -10.08 -1.54 1.15
C GLY A 171 -9.07 -0.87 0.24
N LEU A 172 -8.82 0.44 0.42
CA LEU A 172 -7.82 1.15 -0.37
C LEU A 172 -6.41 0.57 -0.17
N ILE A 173 -6.05 0.18 1.06
CA ILE A 173 -4.75 -0.44 1.37
C ILE A 173 -4.67 -1.89 0.88
N GLN A 174 -5.74 -2.67 1.05
CA GLN A 174 -5.74 -4.11 0.80
C GLN A 174 -5.99 -4.46 -0.67
N THR A 175 -6.96 -3.80 -1.30
CA THR A 175 -7.42 -4.09 -2.66
C THR A 175 -7.15 -2.94 -3.63
N GLY A 176 -6.57 -1.83 -3.16
CA GLY A 176 -6.32 -0.66 -4.01
C GLY A 176 -7.59 0.10 -4.36
N SER A 177 -8.73 -0.12 -3.67
CA SER A 177 -10.02 0.49 -4.04
C SER A 177 -10.86 0.93 -2.84
N ALA A 178 -11.56 2.06 -2.98
CA ALA A 178 -12.55 2.57 -2.02
C ALA A 178 -13.84 3.01 -2.74
N THR A 179 -14.98 2.88 -2.05
CA THR A 179 -16.27 3.36 -2.58
C THR A 179 -16.58 4.79 -2.17
N VAL A 180 -15.97 5.26 -1.09
CA VAL A 180 -16.08 6.66 -0.67
C VAL A 180 -15.22 7.56 -1.54
N PRO A 181 -15.67 8.80 -1.80
CA PRO A 181 -14.83 9.80 -2.44
C PRO A 181 -13.57 10.02 -1.60
N ILE A 182 -12.43 9.70 -2.18
CA ILE A 182 -11.12 9.85 -1.56
C ILE A 182 -10.13 10.33 -2.62
N SER A 183 -9.29 11.27 -2.22
CA SER A 183 -8.17 11.74 -3.01
C SER A 183 -6.90 11.47 -2.23
N PHE A 184 -5.94 10.82 -2.85
CA PHE A 184 -4.62 10.62 -2.27
C PHE A 184 -3.54 10.85 -3.33
N SER A 185 -2.43 11.43 -2.93
CA SER A 185 -1.18 11.44 -3.70
C SER A 185 0.00 11.21 -2.77
N GLY A 186 1.09 10.66 -3.28
CA GLY A 186 2.32 10.46 -2.50
C GLY A 186 3.45 9.92 -3.36
N ILE A 187 4.61 9.70 -2.75
CA ILE A 187 5.77 9.08 -3.39
C ILE A 187 6.07 7.76 -2.69
N SER A 188 6.04 6.66 -3.42
CA SER A 188 6.53 5.36 -2.98
C SER A 188 8.01 5.24 -3.33
N SER A 189 8.84 4.91 -2.35
CA SER A 189 10.27 4.67 -2.52
C SER A 189 10.58 3.24 -2.11
N PHE A 190 11.31 2.51 -2.95
CA PHE A 190 11.74 1.14 -2.68
C PHE A 190 13.01 0.82 -3.48
N ARG A 191 13.61 -0.34 -3.21
CA ARG A 191 14.87 -0.76 -3.84
C ARG A 191 14.65 -1.85 -4.89
N ILE A 192 15.32 -1.69 -6.02
CA ILE A 192 15.50 -2.69 -7.11
C ILE A 192 16.99 -2.61 -7.50
N ASN A 193 17.69 -3.73 -7.63
CA ASN A 193 19.09 -3.77 -8.09
C ASN A 193 20.03 -2.86 -7.26
N ASN A 194 19.78 -2.77 -5.94
CA ASN A 194 20.44 -1.83 -5.02
C ASN A 194 20.23 -0.33 -5.30
N GLU A 195 19.43 0.02 -6.29
CA GLU A 195 19.03 1.39 -6.58
C GLU A 195 17.71 1.73 -5.89
N THR A 196 17.62 2.93 -5.32
CA THR A 196 16.36 3.46 -4.78
C THR A 196 15.56 4.07 -5.93
N VAL A 197 14.40 3.50 -6.21
CA VAL A 197 13.46 4.02 -7.19
C VAL A 197 12.30 4.72 -6.49
N ASN A 198 11.77 5.75 -7.15
CA ASN A 198 10.65 6.55 -6.64
C ASN A 198 9.50 6.50 -7.65
N THR A 199 8.29 6.25 -7.18
CA THR A 199 7.08 6.23 -8.01
C THR A 199 6.03 7.13 -7.39
N LYS A 200 5.29 7.84 -8.22
CA LYS A 200 4.11 8.56 -7.72
C LYS A 200 3.00 7.55 -7.43
N LEU A 201 2.32 7.74 -6.31
CA LEU A 201 1.06 7.09 -5.98
C LEU A 201 -0.05 8.13 -6.10
N LEU A 202 -1.19 7.74 -6.64
CA LEU A 202 -2.33 8.63 -6.81
C LEU A 202 -3.64 7.85 -6.77
N VAL A 203 -4.71 8.47 -6.28
CA VAL A 203 -6.05 7.90 -6.40
C VAL A 203 -6.75 8.48 -7.63
N GLN A 204 -7.19 7.59 -8.52
CA GLN A 204 -8.01 7.90 -9.68
C GLN A 204 -9.45 7.45 -9.44
N GLN A 205 -10.41 8.31 -9.81
CA GLN A 205 -11.80 7.89 -9.90
C GLN A 205 -12.03 7.15 -11.22
N ARG A 206 -12.53 5.92 -11.14
CA ARG A 206 -13.04 5.14 -12.27
C ARG A 206 -14.48 4.76 -11.96
N ASP A 207 -15.42 5.35 -12.69
CA ASP A 207 -16.86 5.25 -12.43
C ASP A 207 -17.23 5.69 -11.00
N THR A 208 -17.64 4.73 -10.18
CA THR A 208 -18.06 4.92 -8.77
C THR A 208 -17.00 4.48 -7.77
N VAL A 209 -15.84 4.01 -8.25
CA VAL A 209 -14.77 3.47 -7.41
C VAL A 209 -13.54 4.36 -7.50
N HIS A 210 -12.95 4.65 -6.35
CA HIS A 210 -11.69 5.35 -6.23
C HIS A 210 -10.56 4.32 -6.11
N ARG A 211 -9.64 4.29 -7.06
CA ARG A 211 -8.54 3.32 -7.10
C ARG A 211 -7.20 3.97 -6.87
N LEU A 212 -6.42 3.45 -5.93
CA LEU A 212 -5.02 3.81 -5.76
C LEU A 212 -4.22 3.16 -6.89
N THR A 213 -3.46 3.97 -7.61
CA THR A 213 -2.59 3.52 -8.69
C THR A 213 -1.17 4.03 -8.51
N MET A 214 -0.23 3.28 -9.07
CA MET A 214 1.15 3.70 -9.26
C MET A 214 1.31 4.32 -10.65
N ASP A 215 2.02 5.43 -10.73
CA ASP A 215 2.23 6.17 -11.97
C ASP A 215 2.97 5.34 -13.03
N LYS A 216 2.38 5.25 -14.22
CA LYS A 216 2.88 4.40 -15.31
C LYS A 216 4.17 4.93 -15.92
N GLU A 217 4.34 6.25 -15.98
CA GLU A 217 5.58 6.86 -16.48
C GLU A 217 6.75 6.51 -15.54
N SER A 218 6.53 6.56 -14.22
CA SER A 218 7.51 6.10 -13.23
C SER A 218 7.87 4.62 -13.42
N LEU A 219 6.88 3.76 -13.68
CA LEU A 219 7.10 2.33 -13.96
C LEU A 219 7.87 2.10 -15.27
N GLN A 220 7.62 2.89 -16.31
CA GLN A 220 8.40 2.87 -17.54
C GLN A 220 9.87 3.25 -17.28
N VAL A 221 10.13 4.25 -16.44
CA VAL A 221 11.51 4.60 -16.05
C VAL A 221 12.19 3.44 -15.35
N ILE A 222 11.49 2.79 -14.41
CA ILE A 222 12.01 1.60 -13.71
C ILE A 222 12.29 0.46 -14.69
N SER A 223 11.42 0.25 -15.69
CA SER A 223 11.61 -0.77 -16.72
C SER A 223 12.98 -0.70 -17.39
N TRP A 224 13.52 0.50 -17.62
CA TRP A 224 14.80 0.70 -18.31
C TRP A 224 16.04 0.28 -17.50
N ILE A 225 15.93 0.19 -16.16
CA ILE A 225 17.03 -0.23 -15.29
C ILE A 225 16.96 -1.71 -14.91
N MET A 226 15.89 -2.41 -15.30
CA MET A 226 15.74 -3.83 -15.11
C MET A 226 16.53 -4.61 -16.17
N ALA A 227 17.00 -5.81 -15.81
CA ALA A 227 17.69 -6.70 -16.76
C ALA A 227 16.81 -7.05 -17.96
N GLU A 228 15.50 -7.19 -17.71
CA GLU A 228 14.48 -7.39 -18.72
C GLU A 228 13.39 -6.32 -18.53
N GLN A 229 13.05 -5.63 -19.63
CA GLN A 229 12.07 -4.56 -19.59
C GLN A 229 10.68 -5.11 -19.24
N LEU A 230 9.87 -4.29 -18.56
CA LEU A 230 8.45 -4.54 -18.34
C LEU A 230 7.68 -4.36 -19.64
N THR A 231 6.79 -5.29 -19.91
CA THR A 231 5.81 -5.18 -20.99
C THR A 231 4.68 -4.19 -20.63
N ALA A 232 3.92 -3.76 -21.63
CA ALA A 232 2.78 -2.85 -21.40
C ALA A 232 1.71 -3.45 -20.46
N PRO A 233 1.29 -4.74 -20.59
CA PRO A 233 0.36 -5.34 -19.64
C PRO A 233 0.93 -5.47 -18.22
N GLU A 234 2.23 -5.72 -18.06
CA GLU A 234 2.88 -5.71 -16.74
C GLU A 234 2.84 -4.32 -16.10
N ILE A 235 3.13 -3.26 -16.86
CA ILE A 235 3.04 -1.87 -16.37
C ILE A 235 1.61 -1.55 -15.91
N GLU A 236 0.58 -1.99 -16.65
CA GLU A 236 -0.82 -1.86 -16.22
C GLU A 236 -1.06 -2.59 -14.90
N LEU A 237 -0.68 -3.86 -14.82
CA LEU A 237 -0.90 -4.69 -13.64
C LEU A 237 -0.22 -4.11 -12.41
N LEU A 238 1.04 -3.67 -12.53
CA LEU A 238 1.80 -3.03 -11.46
C LEU A 238 1.17 -1.69 -11.05
N SER A 239 0.73 -0.90 -12.04
CA SER A 239 0.02 0.36 -11.80
C SER A 239 -1.24 0.15 -10.95
N GLU A 240 -2.00 -0.91 -11.21
CA GLU A 240 -3.23 -1.24 -10.49
C GLU A 240 -2.99 -1.95 -9.14
N ASN A 241 -1.76 -2.40 -8.88
CA ASN A 241 -1.37 -3.10 -7.65
C ASN A 241 -0.20 -2.39 -6.94
N PRO A 242 -0.32 -1.09 -6.60
CA PRO A 242 0.80 -0.25 -6.14
C PRO A 242 1.53 -0.81 -4.92
N PHE A 243 0.80 -1.43 -3.98
CA PHE A 243 1.39 -2.01 -2.78
C PHE A 243 2.11 -3.35 -3.00
N LYS A 244 1.75 -4.08 -4.07
CA LYS A 244 2.43 -5.33 -4.44
C LYS A 244 3.60 -5.07 -5.39
N ALA A 245 3.56 -3.99 -6.16
CA ALA A 245 4.52 -3.67 -7.21
C ALA A 245 5.99 -3.75 -6.75
N PRO A 246 6.41 -3.17 -5.60
CA PRO A 246 7.79 -3.28 -5.14
C PRO A 246 8.28 -4.73 -5.03
N ARG A 247 7.47 -5.59 -4.40
CA ARG A 247 7.83 -6.98 -4.17
C ARG A 247 7.69 -7.83 -5.43
N LEU A 248 6.75 -7.52 -6.33
CA LEU A 248 6.66 -8.14 -7.65
C LEU A 248 7.96 -7.93 -8.47
N LEU A 249 8.45 -6.69 -8.48
CA LEU A 249 9.68 -6.32 -9.20
C LEU A 249 10.91 -7.03 -8.59
N GLN A 250 10.99 -7.10 -7.26
CA GLN A 250 12.05 -7.85 -6.56
C GLN A 250 12.00 -9.36 -6.83
N ILE A 251 10.80 -9.96 -6.88
CA ILE A 251 10.65 -11.39 -7.15
C ILE A 251 11.10 -11.72 -8.59
N ARG A 252 10.80 -10.85 -9.55
CA ARG A 252 11.27 -11.01 -10.93
C ARG A 252 12.79 -10.94 -11.01
N ASP A 253 13.38 -9.93 -10.36
CA ASP A 253 14.83 -9.74 -10.33
C ASP A 253 15.55 -10.91 -9.64
N ASP A 254 15.07 -11.37 -8.48
CA ASP A 254 15.60 -12.55 -7.77
C ASP A 254 15.56 -13.82 -8.64
N ALA A 255 14.48 -14.02 -9.39
CA ALA A 255 14.36 -15.17 -10.29
C ALA A 255 15.36 -15.08 -11.46
N GLN A 256 15.53 -13.89 -12.05
CA GLN A 256 16.50 -13.66 -13.13
C GLN A 256 17.95 -13.87 -12.63
N GLU A 257 18.34 -13.22 -11.53
CA GLU A 257 19.70 -13.35 -10.98
C GLU A 257 19.99 -14.81 -10.58
N SER A 258 19.04 -15.46 -9.92
CA SER A 258 19.17 -16.87 -9.52
C SER A 258 19.33 -17.80 -10.72
N ALA A 259 18.59 -17.57 -11.79
CA ALA A 259 18.68 -18.36 -13.00
C ALA A 259 20.01 -18.17 -13.72
N SER A 260 20.42 -16.92 -13.95
CA SER A 260 21.70 -16.61 -14.59
C SER A 260 22.89 -17.16 -13.79
N ARG A 261 22.91 -16.99 -12.46
CA ARG A 261 23.96 -17.55 -11.61
C ARG A 261 24.02 -19.07 -11.69
N ALA A 262 22.88 -19.74 -11.56
CA ALA A 262 22.83 -21.21 -11.61
C ALA A 262 23.31 -21.75 -12.96
N HIS A 263 22.95 -21.09 -14.06
CA HIS A 263 23.44 -21.46 -15.40
C HIS A 263 24.95 -21.23 -15.56
N GLN A 264 25.47 -20.11 -15.06
CA GLN A 264 26.90 -19.80 -15.08
C GLN A 264 27.72 -20.82 -14.27
N GLU A 265 27.23 -21.22 -13.10
CA GLU A 265 27.87 -22.23 -12.25
C GLU A 265 27.75 -23.63 -12.87
N HIS A 266 26.60 -23.94 -13.47
CA HIS A 266 26.27 -25.25 -14.02
C HIS A 266 25.48 -25.12 -15.33
N ALA A 267 26.19 -25.11 -16.46
CA ALA A 267 25.59 -24.93 -17.80
C ALA A 267 24.51 -25.95 -18.19
N VAL A 268 24.40 -27.07 -17.45
CA VAL A 268 23.31 -28.06 -17.63
C VAL A 268 21.95 -27.52 -17.20
N ILE A 269 21.91 -26.48 -16.34
CA ILE A 269 20.67 -25.86 -15.87
C ILE A 269 20.15 -24.95 -16.99
N PRO A 270 18.96 -25.21 -17.57
CA PRO A 270 18.40 -24.34 -18.60
C PRO A 270 17.94 -23.02 -17.96
N GLU A 271 18.68 -21.94 -18.19
CA GLU A 271 18.48 -20.63 -17.55
C GLU A 271 17.04 -20.14 -17.67
N ASP A 272 16.51 -20.12 -18.89
CA ASP A 272 15.18 -19.59 -19.20
C ASP A 272 14.06 -20.38 -18.50
N ALA A 273 14.06 -21.72 -18.65
CA ALA A 273 13.10 -22.58 -17.98
C ALA A 273 13.20 -22.47 -16.45
N TYR A 274 14.42 -22.36 -15.89
CA TYR A 274 14.60 -22.17 -14.46
C TYR A 274 14.01 -20.83 -14.01
N ARG A 275 14.28 -19.74 -14.74
CA ARG A 275 13.75 -18.40 -14.45
C ARG A 275 12.22 -18.42 -14.37
N HIS A 276 11.53 -18.96 -15.37
CA HIS A 276 10.07 -19.00 -15.40
C HIS A 276 9.48 -19.87 -14.27
N VAL A 277 10.05 -21.06 -14.04
CA VAL A 277 9.62 -21.94 -12.94
C VAL A 277 9.80 -21.25 -11.58
N LEU A 278 10.99 -20.71 -11.32
CA LEU A 278 11.31 -20.05 -10.05
C LEU A 278 10.47 -18.79 -9.85
N TRP A 279 10.31 -17.97 -10.89
CA TRP A 279 9.51 -16.75 -10.84
C TRP A 279 8.06 -17.06 -10.46
N SER A 280 7.43 -18.00 -11.15
CA SER A 280 6.04 -18.39 -10.88
C SER A 280 5.88 -19.09 -9.51
N TYR A 281 6.88 -19.86 -9.08
CA TYR A 281 6.93 -20.44 -7.73
C TYR A 281 6.95 -19.37 -6.64
N LEU A 282 7.82 -18.36 -6.76
CA LEU A 282 7.97 -17.26 -5.79
C LEU A 282 6.70 -16.40 -5.74
N LEU A 283 6.11 -16.07 -6.90
CA LEU A 283 4.84 -15.37 -7.00
C LEU A 283 3.70 -16.14 -6.31
N THR A 284 3.62 -17.45 -6.54
CA THR A 284 2.56 -18.30 -5.96
C THR A 284 2.70 -18.42 -4.46
N THR A 285 3.92 -18.59 -3.96
CA THR A 285 4.19 -18.64 -2.52
C THR A 285 3.83 -17.31 -1.84
N THR A 286 4.05 -16.18 -2.52
CA THR A 286 3.82 -14.84 -1.96
C THR A 286 2.36 -14.39 -2.06
N TYR A 287 1.71 -14.62 -3.20
CA TYR A 287 0.40 -14.04 -3.52
C TYR A 287 -0.70 -15.07 -3.86
N GLY A 288 -0.35 -16.34 -4.02
CA GLY A 288 -1.26 -17.40 -4.45
C GLY A 288 -1.28 -17.61 -5.96
N ASP A 289 -1.76 -18.79 -6.37
CA ASP A 289 -1.72 -19.30 -7.74
C ASP A 289 -2.42 -18.38 -8.75
N GLN A 290 -3.63 -17.91 -8.42
CA GLN A 290 -4.42 -17.08 -9.32
C GLN A 290 -3.70 -15.77 -9.70
N PHE A 291 -3.17 -15.06 -8.70
CA PHE A 291 -2.47 -13.80 -8.96
C PHE A 291 -1.12 -14.03 -9.65
N ALA A 292 -0.40 -15.11 -9.31
CA ALA A 292 0.82 -15.49 -10.00
C ALA A 292 0.58 -15.77 -11.50
N LYS A 293 -0.53 -16.42 -11.82
CA LYS A 293 -0.97 -16.64 -13.20
C LYS A 293 -1.29 -15.33 -13.93
N GLU A 294 -1.98 -14.39 -13.26
CA GLU A 294 -2.27 -13.07 -13.85
C GLU A 294 -0.98 -12.30 -14.19
N VAL A 295 0.00 -12.29 -13.27
CA VAL A 295 1.30 -11.64 -13.47
C VAL A 295 2.07 -12.28 -14.63
N THR A 296 2.25 -13.59 -14.60
CA THR A 296 3.00 -14.30 -15.65
C THR A 296 2.30 -14.19 -17.01
N ASN A 297 0.97 -14.28 -17.06
CA ASN A 297 0.24 -14.05 -18.32
C ASN A 297 0.39 -12.63 -18.86
N ALA A 298 0.41 -11.60 -18.00
CA ALA A 298 0.61 -10.22 -18.43
C ALA A 298 1.96 -10.05 -19.14
N HIS A 299 3.00 -10.69 -18.61
CA HIS A 299 4.32 -10.76 -19.23
C HIS A 299 4.28 -11.45 -20.59
N GLU A 300 3.77 -12.68 -20.65
CA GLU A 300 3.72 -13.44 -21.90
C GLU A 300 2.88 -12.76 -23.00
N GLN A 301 1.80 -12.06 -22.63
CA GLN A 301 0.96 -11.32 -23.59
C GLN A 301 1.67 -10.09 -24.18
N GLY A 302 2.61 -9.53 -23.44
CA GLY A 302 3.33 -8.33 -23.82
C GLY A 302 4.57 -8.58 -24.67
N ILE A 303 5.09 -9.80 -24.68
CA ILE A 303 6.22 -10.21 -25.52
C ILE A 303 5.71 -10.55 -26.92
N THR A 304 6.07 -9.74 -27.92
CA THR A 304 5.62 -9.93 -29.31
C THR A 304 6.60 -10.71 -30.17
N ASP A 305 7.84 -10.86 -29.71
CA ASP A 305 8.94 -11.38 -30.53
C ASP A 305 9.16 -12.89 -30.33
N ASN A 306 8.48 -13.50 -29.35
CA ASN A 306 8.53 -14.94 -29.10
C ASN A 306 7.75 -15.71 -30.18
N THR A 307 8.31 -16.83 -30.60
CA THR A 307 7.63 -17.82 -31.43
C THR A 307 6.49 -18.49 -30.64
N PRO A 308 5.52 -19.11 -31.33
CA PRO A 308 4.49 -19.90 -30.66
C PRO A 308 5.04 -21.07 -29.82
N ALA A 309 6.27 -21.52 -30.09
CA ALA A 309 6.92 -22.58 -29.34
C ALA A 309 7.51 -22.06 -28.02
N GLU A 310 8.17 -20.89 -28.05
CA GLU A 310 8.68 -20.20 -26.85
C GLU A 310 7.53 -19.85 -25.91
N HIS A 311 6.46 -19.21 -26.39
CA HIS A 311 5.29 -18.94 -25.53
C HIS A 311 4.73 -20.21 -24.88
N ARG A 312 4.66 -21.34 -25.60
CA ARG A 312 4.20 -22.61 -25.01
C ARG A 312 5.12 -23.09 -23.89
N MET A 313 6.43 -22.98 -24.09
CA MET A 313 7.42 -23.29 -23.06
C MET A 313 7.22 -22.41 -21.83
N ASP A 314 7.11 -21.09 -22.01
CA ASP A 314 7.02 -20.13 -20.91
C ASP A 314 5.71 -20.32 -20.11
N TYR A 315 4.57 -20.44 -20.80
CA TYR A 315 3.29 -20.75 -20.15
C TYR A 315 3.31 -22.09 -19.38
N ALA A 316 3.93 -23.13 -19.95
CA ALA A 316 4.04 -24.44 -19.30
C ALA A 316 4.94 -24.39 -18.06
N ASN A 317 6.13 -23.78 -18.19
CA ASN A 317 7.10 -23.63 -17.11
C ASN A 317 6.56 -22.75 -15.97
N ASN A 318 5.85 -21.67 -16.30
CA ASN A 318 5.10 -20.88 -15.33
C ASN A 318 4.09 -21.77 -14.57
N ALA A 319 3.32 -22.61 -15.27
CA ALA A 319 2.37 -23.52 -14.60
C ALA A 319 3.04 -24.55 -13.67
N VAL A 320 4.20 -25.08 -14.06
CA VAL A 320 5.00 -25.99 -13.22
C VAL A 320 5.49 -25.27 -11.95
N GLY A 321 5.96 -24.02 -12.05
CA GLY A 321 6.36 -23.23 -10.88
C GLY A 321 5.23 -23.07 -9.85
N ARG A 322 3.99 -22.80 -10.31
CA ARG A 322 2.83 -22.71 -9.41
C ARG A 322 2.48 -24.06 -8.78
N LYS A 323 2.59 -25.16 -9.54
CA LYS A 323 2.41 -26.53 -9.04
C LYS A 323 3.43 -26.85 -7.94
N TYR A 324 4.69 -26.47 -8.11
CA TYR A 324 5.73 -26.67 -7.08
C TYR A 324 5.41 -25.94 -5.78
N ALA A 325 4.92 -24.69 -5.87
CA ALA A 325 4.50 -23.93 -4.69
C ALA A 325 3.29 -24.57 -3.99
N ALA A 326 2.29 -25.05 -4.74
CA ALA A 326 1.13 -25.75 -4.17
C ALA A 326 1.50 -27.07 -3.46
N GLN A 327 2.58 -27.72 -3.91
CA GLN A 327 3.14 -28.92 -3.30
C GLN A 327 4.05 -28.64 -2.09
N ASN A 328 4.27 -27.36 -1.75
CA ASN A 328 5.12 -26.90 -0.66
C ASN A 328 6.57 -27.40 -0.75
N TYR A 329 7.11 -27.49 -1.97
CA TYR A 329 8.55 -27.73 -2.13
C TYR A 329 9.35 -26.54 -1.61
N SER A 330 10.54 -26.80 -1.09
CA SER A 330 11.48 -25.75 -0.73
C SER A 330 12.12 -25.15 -1.98
N ARG A 331 12.68 -23.94 -1.83
CA ARG A 331 13.43 -23.28 -2.92
C ARG A 331 14.61 -24.13 -3.40
N ASP A 332 15.29 -24.84 -2.49
CA ASP A 332 16.47 -25.64 -2.81
C ASP A 332 16.14 -26.90 -3.64
N GLU A 333 14.89 -27.39 -3.55
CA GLU A 333 14.42 -28.52 -4.35
C GLU A 333 14.13 -28.14 -5.81
N ILE A 334 13.99 -26.86 -6.13
CA ILE A 334 13.46 -26.41 -7.43
C ILE A 334 14.38 -26.82 -8.58
N ILE A 335 15.71 -26.72 -8.42
CA ILE A 335 16.66 -27.14 -9.47
C ILE A 335 16.60 -28.65 -9.72
N ASP A 336 16.59 -29.46 -8.65
CA ASP A 336 16.52 -30.92 -8.79
C ASP A 336 15.25 -31.35 -9.53
N ARG A 337 14.13 -30.68 -9.22
CA ARG A 337 12.84 -30.92 -9.87
C ARG A 337 12.83 -30.40 -11.30
N LEU A 338 13.38 -29.21 -11.56
CA LEU A 338 13.53 -28.65 -12.89
C LEU A 338 14.25 -29.65 -13.83
N LEU A 339 15.27 -30.35 -13.34
CA LEU A 339 16.05 -31.30 -14.14
C LEU A 339 15.35 -32.66 -14.34
N LYS A 340 14.43 -33.06 -13.45
CA LYS A 340 13.80 -34.39 -13.46
C LYS A 340 12.33 -34.39 -13.89
N ASP A 341 11.60 -33.30 -13.68
CA ASP A 341 10.17 -33.23 -13.95
C ASP A 341 9.93 -33.24 -15.48
N PRO A 342 9.18 -34.22 -16.01
CA PRO A 342 8.89 -34.29 -17.43
C PRO A 342 7.94 -33.20 -17.95
N GLU A 343 7.25 -32.46 -17.07
CA GLU A 343 6.38 -31.35 -17.45
C GLU A 343 7.16 -30.05 -17.74
N VAL A 344 8.44 -29.97 -17.35
CA VAL A 344 9.31 -28.83 -17.64
C VAL A 344 9.80 -28.92 -19.09
N ILE A 345 9.51 -27.88 -19.87
CA ILE A 345 10.01 -27.73 -21.24
C ILE A 345 11.33 -26.95 -21.13
N ARG A 346 12.45 -27.63 -21.42
CA ARG A 346 13.81 -27.07 -21.22
C ARG A 346 14.34 -26.32 -22.44
N LYS A 347 13.72 -26.54 -23.61
CA LYS A 347 14.00 -25.87 -24.88
C LYS A 347 12.70 -25.73 -25.67
N ALA A 348 12.51 -24.62 -26.37
CA ALA A 348 11.27 -24.35 -27.09
C ALA A 348 10.97 -25.35 -28.23
N ASP A 349 12.01 -25.91 -28.85
CA ASP A 349 11.94 -26.91 -29.92
C ASP A 349 11.73 -28.35 -29.41
N ASP A 350 11.76 -28.55 -28.09
CA ASP A 350 11.56 -29.86 -27.47
C ASP A 350 10.05 -30.20 -27.50
N HIS A 351 9.57 -30.67 -28.64
CA HIS A 351 8.18 -31.05 -28.88
C HIS A 351 7.76 -32.34 -28.18
N GLY A 352 8.45 -32.74 -27.10
CA GLY A 352 8.10 -33.89 -26.28
C GLY A 352 7.58 -35.03 -27.13
N VAL A 353 8.42 -35.61 -27.99
CA VAL A 353 8.07 -36.85 -28.69
C VAL A 353 7.81 -37.88 -27.58
N ARG A 354 6.53 -38.10 -27.31
CA ARG A 354 6.02 -39.18 -26.46
C ARG A 354 5.11 -40.05 -27.31
#